data_AF-E8WXB0-F1
#
_entry.id   AF-E8WXB0-F1
#
_cell.length_a   1.000
_cell.length_b   1.000
_cell.length_c   1.000
_cell.angle_alpha   90.00
_cell.angle_beta   90.00
_cell.angle_gamma   90.00
#
_symmetry.space_group_name_H-M   'P 1'
#
loop_
_entity.id
_entity.type
_entity.pdbx_description
1 polymer ?
#
loop_
_entity_poly.entity_id
_entity_poly.type
_entity_poly.pdbx_seq_one_letter_code
_entity_poly.pdbx_strand_id
1 'polypeptide(L)'
;MAMKTGPKVALGSLLLLFVAAGAEVAWIHHRNHADDAPVAKAEYKSDPDDLVFLKKEHPDSLKDAKDLKGRTLWVSAGGQMDYFPYTGHKVDFAKSEGVLLGAEKLEVKDAIEAVAPKKTAFRIPAGDKQVLLVFTKAGAPTEYAVPVGYHEDGRYNFMTDEIFFYDDPHQLFNYWKPEIWAGIDAHKAVPGMNERQAEMALGQVVTPHGDTPGDRTMDFYNEGHPVTITFVHGKATTITPGA
;
A
#
# COMPACT_ATOMS: atom_id res chain seq x y z
N MET A 1 84.59 -16.08 26.58
CA MET A 1 83.51 -17.05 26.33
C MET A 1 82.26 -16.25 25.94
N ALA A 2 82.06 -16.00 24.64
CA ALA A 2 80.99 -15.15 24.14
C ALA A 2 79.74 -16.01 23.86
N MET A 3 78.69 -15.82 24.66
CA MET A 3 77.41 -16.47 24.45
C MET A 3 76.77 -15.88 23.18
N LYS A 4 76.61 -16.70 22.14
CA LYS A 4 76.09 -16.34 20.81
C LYS A 4 74.75 -15.59 20.92
N THR A 5 74.65 -14.42 20.30
CA THR A 5 73.51 -13.49 20.34
C THR A 5 72.28 -13.95 19.54
N GLY A 6 72.42 -14.93 18.64
CA GLY A 6 71.34 -15.42 17.76
C GLY A 6 70.11 -16.03 18.45
N PRO A 7 70.26 -16.97 19.41
CA PRO A 7 69.11 -17.63 20.05
C PRO A 7 68.27 -16.68 20.92
N LYS A 8 68.90 -15.71 21.60
CA LYS A 8 68.20 -14.76 22.47
C LYS A 8 67.37 -13.74 21.68
N VAL A 9 67.88 -13.31 20.52
CA VAL A 9 67.14 -12.44 19.61
C VAL A 9 65.95 -13.21 19.00
N ALA A 10 66.16 -14.46 18.57
CA ALA A 10 65.07 -15.29 18.03
C ALA A 10 63.96 -15.56 19.07
N LEU A 11 64.32 -15.87 20.32
CA LEU A 11 63.34 -16.04 21.41
C LEU A 11 62.61 -14.73 21.75
N GLY A 12 63.30 -13.60 21.75
CA GLY A 12 62.68 -12.29 21.98
C GLY A 12 61.69 -11.91 20.88
N SER A 13 62.05 -12.14 19.61
CA SER A 13 61.16 -11.92 18.46
C SER A 13 59.94 -12.83 18.49
N LEU A 14 60.11 -14.09 18.89
CA LEU A 14 59.00 -15.04 19.00
C LEU A 14 58.02 -14.63 20.10
N LEU A 15 58.52 -14.18 21.26
CA LEU A 15 57.69 -13.69 22.36
C LEU A 15 56.86 -12.47 21.92
N LEU A 16 57.47 -11.53 21.19
CA LEU A 16 56.78 -10.35 20.66
C LEU A 16 55.67 -10.71 19.67
N LEU A 17 55.91 -11.70 18.80
CA LEU A 17 54.88 -12.19 17.88
C LEU A 17 53.70 -12.84 18.61
N PHE A 18 53.95 -13.61 19.67
CA PHE A 18 52.87 -14.19 20.47
C PHE A 18 52.05 -13.14 21.22
N VAL A 19 52.70 -12.08 21.73
CA VAL A 19 52.00 -10.97 22.38
C VAL A 19 51.16 -10.18 21.38
N ALA A 20 51.69 -9.90 20.18
CA ALA A 20 50.96 -9.21 19.12
C ALA A 20 49.74 -10.03 18.66
N ALA A 21 49.91 -11.34 18.42
CA ALA A 21 48.81 -12.23 18.05
C ALA A 21 47.75 -12.34 19.16
N GLY A 22 48.16 -12.44 20.43
CA GLY A 22 47.24 -12.46 21.55
C GLY A 22 46.43 -11.17 21.70
N ALA A 23 47.06 -10.02 21.49
CA ALA A 23 46.38 -8.72 21.50
C ALA A 23 45.38 -8.59 20.34
N GLU A 24 45.74 -9.08 19.16
CA GLU A 24 44.86 -9.05 17.98
C GLU A 24 43.64 -9.96 18.16
N VAL A 25 43.82 -11.18 18.70
CA VAL A 25 42.70 -12.07 19.02
C VAL A 25 41.79 -11.46 20.10
N ALA A 26 42.36 -10.85 21.14
CA ALA A 26 41.59 -10.19 22.18
C ALA A 26 40.79 -8.99 21.63
N TRP A 27 41.40 -8.21 20.73
CA TRP A 27 40.73 -7.08 20.08
C TRP A 27 39.63 -7.53 19.12
N ILE A 28 39.84 -8.59 18.34
CA ILE A 28 38.82 -9.18 17.47
C ILE A 28 37.65 -9.73 18.30
N HIS A 29 37.93 -10.43 19.40
CA HIS A 29 36.90 -10.93 20.31
C HIS A 29 36.10 -9.78 20.92
N HIS A 30 36.77 -8.74 21.43
CA HIS A 30 36.08 -7.57 21.96
C HIS A 30 35.24 -6.88 20.88
N ARG A 31 35.75 -6.70 19.66
CA ARG A 31 35.00 -6.06 18.57
C ARG A 31 33.78 -6.87 18.17
N ASN A 32 33.93 -8.19 18.06
CA ASN A 32 32.84 -9.07 17.65
C ASN A 32 31.74 -9.19 18.72
N HIS A 33 32.07 -9.00 19.99
CA HIS A 33 31.11 -9.06 21.10
C HIS A 33 30.69 -7.67 21.64
N ALA A 34 31.26 -6.57 21.15
CA ALA A 34 30.86 -5.22 21.52
C ALA A 34 29.45 -4.86 20.99
N ASP A 35 29.03 -5.51 19.90
CA ASP A 35 27.70 -5.35 19.29
C ASP A 35 26.70 -6.44 19.71
N ASP A 36 27.12 -7.42 20.53
CA ASP A 36 26.26 -8.49 21.08
C ASP A 36 25.42 -8.03 22.29
N ALA A 37 25.31 -6.71 22.51
CA ALA A 37 24.28 -6.19 23.41
C ALA A 37 22.94 -6.73 22.90
N PRO A 38 22.15 -7.45 23.72
CA PRO A 38 20.88 -7.98 23.28
C PRO A 38 20.05 -6.81 22.77
N VAL A 39 19.84 -6.74 21.45
CA VAL A 39 18.92 -5.79 20.85
C VAL A 39 17.61 -6.01 21.59
N ALA A 40 17.13 -4.99 22.29
CA ALA A 40 15.84 -5.05 22.96
C ALA A 40 14.85 -5.55 21.91
N LYS A 41 14.27 -6.73 22.15
CA LYS A 41 13.22 -7.25 21.27
C LYS A 41 12.16 -6.16 21.25
N ALA A 42 12.02 -5.47 20.13
CA ALA A 42 10.90 -4.58 19.95
C ALA A 42 9.65 -5.43 20.15
N GLU A 43 8.88 -5.15 21.19
CA GLU A 43 7.53 -5.71 21.32
C GLU A 43 6.73 -5.16 20.16
N TYR A 44 6.70 -5.91 19.07
CA TYR A 44 5.83 -5.60 17.94
C TYR A 44 4.41 -5.89 18.40
N LYS A 45 3.70 -4.85 18.83
CA LYS A 45 2.26 -4.94 19.04
C LYS A 45 1.64 -5.12 17.65
N SER A 46 1.22 -6.33 17.34
CA SER A 46 0.53 -6.63 16.08
C SER A 46 -0.72 -5.77 15.97
N ASP A 47 -0.80 -4.94 14.94
CA ASP A 47 -2.04 -4.26 14.59
C ASP A 47 -3.03 -5.32 14.08
N PRO A 48 -4.25 -5.42 14.64
CA PRO A 48 -5.28 -6.31 14.09
C PRO A 48 -5.50 -6.12 12.60
N ASP A 49 -5.30 -4.90 12.08
CA ASP A 49 -5.40 -4.57 10.65
C ASP A 49 -4.38 -5.34 9.80
N ASP A 50 -3.23 -5.71 10.35
CA ASP A 50 -2.20 -6.48 9.64
C ASP A 50 -2.48 -7.98 9.61
N LEU A 51 -3.45 -8.44 10.41
CA LEU A 51 -3.85 -9.84 10.49
C LEU A 51 -5.03 -10.16 9.55
N VAL A 52 -5.60 -9.15 8.91
CA VAL A 52 -6.71 -9.32 7.96
C VAL A 52 -6.19 -9.95 6.67
N PHE A 53 -6.68 -11.15 6.37
CA PHE A 53 -6.37 -11.82 5.12
C PHE A 53 -7.23 -11.26 3.99
N LEU A 54 -6.59 -10.51 3.09
CA LEU A 54 -7.24 -9.99 1.89
C LEU A 54 -7.17 -11.04 0.78
N LYS A 55 -8.34 -11.52 0.35
CA LYS A 55 -8.43 -12.43 -0.79
C LYS A 55 -7.83 -11.77 -2.03
N LYS A 56 -7.10 -12.56 -2.82
CA LYS A 56 -6.61 -12.19 -4.15
C LYS A 56 -7.08 -13.22 -5.16
N GLU A 57 -7.50 -12.79 -6.34
CA GLU A 57 -7.94 -13.69 -7.42
C GLU A 57 -6.87 -13.84 -8.49
N HIS A 58 -5.88 -12.94 -8.55
CA HIS A 58 -4.76 -13.00 -9.48
C HIS A 58 -5.17 -13.24 -10.95
N PRO A 59 -6.05 -12.41 -11.52
CA PRO A 59 -6.46 -12.59 -12.91
C PRO A 59 -5.24 -12.47 -13.84
N ASP A 60 -5.13 -13.40 -14.79
CA ASP A 60 -4.06 -13.41 -15.79
C ASP A 60 -4.57 -13.32 -17.23
N SER A 61 -5.89 -13.36 -17.41
CA SER A 61 -6.56 -13.26 -18.70
C SER A 61 -7.82 -12.39 -18.65
N LEU A 62 -8.25 -11.90 -19.82
CA LEU A 62 -9.55 -11.22 -19.93
C LEU A 62 -10.71 -12.13 -19.50
N LYS A 63 -10.57 -13.45 -19.63
CA LYS A 63 -11.60 -14.40 -19.20
C LYS A 63 -11.78 -14.34 -17.67
N ASP A 64 -10.71 -14.29 -16.90
CA ASP A 64 -10.80 -14.24 -15.43
C ASP A 64 -11.43 -12.94 -14.96
N ALA A 65 -11.09 -11.82 -15.62
CA ALA A 65 -11.77 -10.54 -15.38
C ALA A 65 -13.27 -10.62 -15.70
N LYS A 66 -13.67 -11.34 -16.77
CA LYS A 66 -15.08 -11.57 -17.12
C LYS A 66 -15.81 -12.50 -16.16
N ASP A 67 -15.10 -13.43 -15.52
CA ASP A 67 -15.68 -14.31 -14.50
C ASP A 67 -16.11 -13.53 -13.24
N LEU A 68 -15.70 -12.25 -13.11
CA LEU A 68 -16.19 -11.34 -12.08
C LEU A 68 -17.62 -10.85 -12.34
N LYS A 69 -18.18 -11.06 -13.53
CA LYS A 69 -19.54 -10.62 -13.88
C LYS A 69 -20.58 -11.15 -12.88
N GLY A 70 -21.41 -10.23 -12.38
CA GLY A 70 -22.44 -10.52 -11.40
C GLY A 70 -21.94 -10.55 -9.95
N ARG A 71 -20.64 -10.44 -9.71
CA ARG A 71 -20.08 -10.29 -8.36
C ARG A 71 -20.19 -8.85 -7.88
N THR A 72 -20.22 -8.71 -6.56
CA THR A 72 -19.97 -7.44 -5.89
C THR A 72 -18.49 -7.32 -5.60
N LEU A 73 -17.92 -6.16 -5.90
CA LEU A 73 -16.58 -5.75 -5.48
C LEU A 73 -16.69 -4.49 -4.62
N TRP A 74 -15.70 -4.28 -3.77
CA TRP A 74 -15.60 -3.10 -2.91
C TRP A 74 -14.29 -2.39 -3.18
N VAL A 75 -14.29 -1.07 -3.27
CA VAL A 75 -13.08 -0.32 -3.61
C VAL A 75 -12.10 -0.32 -2.43
N SER A 76 -10.86 -0.77 -2.66
CA SER A 76 -9.75 -0.63 -1.71
C SER A 76 -8.91 0.62 -2.00
N ALA A 77 -8.73 0.95 -3.28
CA ALA A 77 -7.93 2.08 -3.75
C ALA A 77 -8.77 3.37 -3.87
N GLY A 78 -9.34 3.83 -2.75
CA GLY A 78 -10.19 5.02 -2.72
C GLY A 78 -9.49 6.28 -3.24
N GLY A 79 -10.20 7.08 -4.03
CA GLY A 79 -9.73 8.37 -4.57
C GLY A 79 -8.63 8.26 -5.63
N GLN A 80 -8.34 7.06 -6.14
CA GLN A 80 -7.22 6.82 -7.06
C GLN A 80 -7.65 6.48 -8.49
N MET A 81 -8.86 5.95 -8.65
CA MET A 81 -9.30 5.34 -9.89
C MET A 81 -10.40 6.17 -10.55
N ASP A 82 -10.06 6.89 -11.61
CA ASP A 82 -11.05 7.51 -12.49
C ASP A 82 -11.96 6.44 -13.11
N TYR A 83 -13.25 6.75 -13.18
CA TYR A 83 -14.21 5.95 -13.93
C TYR A 83 -14.93 6.80 -14.98
N PHE A 84 -15.36 6.13 -16.04
CA PHE A 84 -15.85 6.76 -17.27
C PHE A 84 -17.26 6.27 -17.58
N PRO A 85 -18.11 7.09 -18.22
CA PRO A 85 -19.40 6.64 -18.72
C PRO A 85 -19.25 5.45 -19.68
N TYR A 86 -20.12 4.46 -19.54
CA TYR A 86 -20.21 3.33 -20.47
C TYR A 86 -21.58 3.31 -21.13
N THR A 87 -21.64 3.73 -22.39
CA THR A 87 -22.91 3.86 -23.14
C THR A 87 -22.79 3.26 -24.54
N GLY A 88 -23.82 2.57 -25.01
CA GLY A 88 -23.81 1.92 -26.33
C GLY A 88 -22.65 0.93 -26.50
N HIS A 89 -22.27 0.25 -25.42
CA HIS A 89 -21.11 -0.65 -25.34
C HIS A 89 -19.74 0.00 -25.59
N LYS A 90 -19.60 1.30 -25.31
CA LYS A 90 -18.35 2.04 -25.47
C LYS A 90 -18.04 2.88 -24.24
N VAL A 91 -16.75 2.95 -23.92
CA VAL A 91 -16.20 3.79 -22.85
C VAL A 91 -15.94 5.20 -23.41
N ASP A 92 -16.40 6.21 -22.71
CA ASP A 92 -16.08 7.61 -23.01
C ASP A 92 -14.86 8.09 -22.21
N PHE A 93 -13.66 7.82 -22.73
CA PHE A 93 -12.40 8.28 -22.11
C PHE A 93 -12.22 9.79 -22.08
N ALA A 94 -13.01 10.56 -22.83
CA ALA A 94 -12.89 12.01 -22.86
C ALA A 94 -13.52 12.67 -21.63
N LYS A 95 -14.37 11.94 -20.89
CA LYS A 95 -15.11 12.45 -19.74
C LYS A 95 -14.94 11.50 -18.55
N SER A 96 -14.00 11.80 -17.66
CA SER A 96 -14.03 11.20 -16.32
C SER A 96 -15.31 11.67 -15.63
N GLU A 97 -16.07 10.72 -15.08
CA GLU A 97 -17.28 11.02 -14.31
C GLU A 97 -16.94 11.29 -12.84
N GLY A 98 -15.79 10.78 -12.37
CA GLY A 98 -15.28 10.97 -11.02
C GLY A 98 -14.24 9.91 -10.67
N VAL A 99 -13.88 9.84 -9.39
CA VAL A 99 -13.02 8.80 -8.84
C VAL A 99 -13.83 7.82 -7.99
N LEU A 100 -13.40 6.55 -7.95
CA LEU A 100 -13.97 5.55 -7.05
C LEU A 100 -13.58 5.83 -5.61
N LEU A 101 -14.52 5.72 -4.66
CA LEU A 101 -14.28 6.03 -3.25
C LEU A 101 -14.07 4.78 -2.42
N GLY A 102 -13.29 4.88 -1.35
CA GLY A 102 -12.93 3.72 -0.53
C GLY A 102 -14.18 3.09 0.12
N ALA A 103 -14.20 1.76 0.18
CA ALA A 103 -15.36 0.96 0.57
C ALA A 103 -16.64 1.21 -0.26
N GLU A 104 -16.55 1.84 -1.44
CA GLU A 104 -17.69 1.96 -2.33
C GLU A 104 -18.04 0.58 -2.93
N LYS A 105 -19.34 0.23 -2.88
CA LYS A 105 -19.87 -1.03 -3.40
C LYS A 105 -20.17 -0.94 -4.89
N LEU A 106 -19.56 -1.83 -5.68
CA LEU A 106 -19.74 -1.91 -7.13
C LEU A 106 -20.34 -3.26 -7.53
N GLU A 107 -21.30 -3.24 -8.45
CA GLU A 107 -21.82 -4.46 -9.09
C GLU A 107 -21.21 -4.63 -10.47
N VAL A 108 -20.42 -5.68 -10.67
CA VAL A 108 -19.75 -5.93 -11.95
C VAL A 108 -20.75 -6.44 -12.98
N LYS A 109 -20.78 -5.80 -14.15
CA LYS A 109 -21.66 -6.15 -15.28
C LYS A 109 -20.92 -6.86 -16.41
N ASP A 110 -19.66 -6.52 -16.63
CA ASP A 110 -18.79 -7.17 -17.61
C ASP A 110 -17.32 -6.78 -17.39
N ALA A 111 -16.42 -7.38 -18.16
CA ALA A 111 -15.06 -6.89 -18.37
C ALA A 111 -14.74 -6.79 -19.86
N ILE A 112 -14.12 -5.69 -20.29
CA ILE A 112 -13.89 -5.40 -21.70
C ILE A 112 -12.46 -4.91 -21.95
N GLU A 113 -12.07 -4.94 -23.21
CA GLU A 113 -10.89 -4.22 -23.68
C GLU A 113 -11.31 -2.99 -24.48
N ALA A 114 -10.61 -1.88 -24.31
CA ALA A 114 -10.78 -0.70 -25.14
C ALA A 114 -9.44 -0.03 -25.42
N VAL A 115 -9.33 0.61 -26.59
CA VAL A 115 -8.15 1.41 -26.93
C VAL A 115 -8.30 2.78 -26.28
N ALA A 116 -7.49 3.04 -25.26
CA ALA A 116 -7.47 4.34 -24.60
C ALA A 116 -6.71 5.39 -25.44
N PRO A 117 -7.06 6.69 -25.35
CA PRO A 117 -6.35 7.75 -26.06
C PRO A 117 -4.86 7.83 -25.68
N LYS A 118 -3.96 7.76 -26.68
CA LYS A 118 -2.48 7.75 -26.47
C LYS A 118 -1.90 8.97 -25.76
N LYS A 119 -2.62 10.10 -25.72
CA LYS A 119 -2.15 11.37 -25.14
C LYS A 119 -2.66 11.61 -23.72
N THR A 120 -3.56 10.76 -23.22
CA THR A 120 -4.11 10.90 -21.88
C THR A 120 -3.29 10.04 -20.93
N ALA A 121 -2.75 10.67 -19.89
CA ALA A 121 -2.13 9.94 -18.80
C ALA A 121 -3.23 9.32 -17.95
N PHE A 122 -3.18 8.00 -17.76
CA PHE A 122 -4.06 7.26 -16.87
C PHE A 122 -3.22 6.63 -15.77
N ARG A 123 -3.81 6.42 -14.59
CA ARG A 123 -3.14 5.72 -13.49
C ARG A 123 -2.71 4.30 -13.88
N ILE A 124 -3.58 3.61 -14.62
CA ILE A 124 -3.24 2.34 -15.25
C ILE A 124 -2.82 2.62 -16.68
N PRO A 125 -1.66 2.13 -17.14
CA PRO A 125 -1.20 2.30 -18.52
C PRO A 125 -2.26 1.91 -19.55
N ALA A 126 -2.22 2.55 -20.72
CA ALA A 126 -3.12 2.23 -21.81
C ALA A 126 -2.75 0.88 -22.49
N GLY A 127 -1.46 0.54 -22.54
CA GLY A 127 -0.95 -0.57 -23.34
C GLY A 127 -1.37 -0.48 -24.81
N ASP A 128 -1.45 -1.64 -25.48
CA ASP A 128 -2.15 -1.76 -26.78
C ASP A 128 -3.65 -1.60 -26.60
N LYS A 129 -4.17 -2.14 -25.49
CA LYS A 129 -5.56 -2.01 -25.04
C LYS A 129 -5.60 -1.98 -23.52
N GLN A 130 -6.45 -1.12 -22.98
CA GLN A 130 -6.75 -1.10 -21.56
C GLN A 130 -7.85 -2.12 -21.27
N VAL A 131 -7.73 -2.84 -20.16
CA VAL A 131 -8.77 -3.72 -19.64
C VAL A 131 -9.59 -2.94 -18.62
N LEU A 132 -10.91 -2.94 -18.78
CA LEU A 132 -11.84 -2.22 -17.92
C LEU A 132 -12.88 -3.17 -17.33
N LEU A 133 -13.24 -2.96 -16.06
CA LEU A 133 -14.46 -3.52 -15.49
C LEU A 133 -15.61 -2.57 -15.77
N VAL A 134 -16.70 -3.11 -16.33
CA VAL A 134 -17.98 -2.43 -16.45
C VAL A 134 -18.77 -2.70 -15.18
N PHE A 135 -19.31 -1.67 -14.55
CA PHE A 135 -20.01 -1.78 -13.28
C PHE A 135 -21.18 -0.82 -13.18
N THR A 136 -22.05 -1.06 -12.20
CA THR A 136 -23.00 -0.07 -11.70
C THR A 136 -22.71 0.24 -10.24
N LYS A 137 -22.99 1.48 -9.83
CA LYS A 137 -23.00 1.85 -8.40
C LYS A 137 -24.26 1.28 -7.72
N ALA A 138 -24.20 1.09 -6.42
CA ALA A 138 -25.33 0.58 -5.65
C ALA A 138 -26.61 1.41 -5.89
N GLY A 139 -27.69 0.75 -6.32
CA GLY A 139 -28.99 1.39 -6.55
C GLY A 139 -29.10 2.26 -7.81
N ALA A 140 -28.06 2.33 -8.65
CA ALA A 140 -28.07 3.09 -9.90
C ALA A 140 -28.02 2.14 -11.11
N PRO A 141 -28.87 2.33 -12.15
CA PRO A 141 -28.83 1.49 -13.35
C PRO A 141 -27.74 1.91 -14.36
N THR A 142 -27.13 3.08 -14.17
CA THR A 142 -26.14 3.63 -15.09
C THR A 142 -24.85 2.82 -15.03
N GLU A 143 -24.40 2.36 -16.20
CA GLU A 143 -23.14 1.64 -16.34
C GLU A 143 -21.96 2.60 -16.53
N TYR A 144 -20.88 2.25 -15.85
CA TYR A 144 -19.60 2.93 -15.91
C TYR A 144 -18.50 1.91 -16.18
N ALA A 145 -17.34 2.39 -16.59
CA ALA A 145 -16.15 1.57 -16.78
C ALA A 145 -14.96 2.16 -16.02
N VAL A 146 -14.25 1.31 -15.30
CA VAL A 146 -13.01 1.66 -14.59
C VAL A 146 -11.87 0.82 -15.14
N PRO A 147 -10.71 1.39 -15.45
CA PRO A 147 -9.55 0.61 -15.87
C PRO A 147 -9.05 -0.24 -14.71
N VAL A 148 -8.71 -1.50 -15.00
CA VAL A 148 -8.21 -2.46 -13.99
C VAL A 148 -6.95 -3.19 -14.44
N GLY A 149 -6.48 -2.92 -15.65
CA GLY A 149 -5.30 -3.52 -16.23
C GLY A 149 -5.10 -3.09 -17.67
N TYR A 150 -4.13 -3.71 -18.34
CA TYR A 150 -3.85 -3.48 -19.75
C TYR A 150 -3.24 -4.71 -20.41
N HIS A 151 -3.42 -4.80 -21.71
CA HIS A 151 -2.80 -5.78 -22.58
C HIS A 151 -1.70 -5.09 -23.40
N GLU A 152 -0.49 -5.63 -23.34
CA GLU A 152 0.69 -5.14 -24.07
C GLU A 152 1.63 -6.31 -24.36
N ASP A 153 2.17 -6.37 -25.58
CA ASP A 153 3.10 -7.41 -26.02
C ASP A 153 2.59 -8.85 -25.76
N GLY A 154 1.29 -9.08 -26.00
CA GLY A 154 0.67 -10.40 -25.83
C GLY A 154 0.45 -10.82 -24.38
N ARG A 155 0.60 -9.91 -23.42
CA ARG A 155 0.47 -10.19 -21.98
C ARG A 155 -0.56 -9.26 -21.34
N TYR A 156 -1.31 -9.82 -20.41
CA TYR A 156 -2.18 -9.03 -19.54
C TYR A 156 -1.44 -8.65 -18.26
N ASN A 157 -1.61 -7.40 -17.85
CA ASN A 157 -1.12 -6.88 -16.58
C ASN A 157 -2.34 -6.33 -15.83
N PHE A 158 -2.78 -7.06 -14.80
CA PHE A 158 -3.92 -6.68 -13.98
C PHE A 158 -3.47 -6.04 -12.68
N MET A 159 -4.32 -5.13 -12.18
CA MET A 159 -4.20 -4.47 -10.89
C MET A 159 -5.49 -4.62 -10.06
N THR A 160 -6.33 -5.60 -10.42
CA THR A 160 -7.66 -5.77 -9.82
C THR A 160 -7.59 -6.08 -8.32
N ASP A 161 -6.58 -6.86 -7.90
CA ASP A 161 -6.35 -7.23 -6.49
C ASP A 161 -5.88 -6.04 -5.63
N GLU A 162 -5.34 -5.00 -6.26
CA GLU A 162 -4.87 -3.77 -5.62
C GLU A 162 -5.99 -2.72 -5.54
N ILE A 163 -6.96 -2.79 -6.46
CA ILE A 163 -8.04 -1.81 -6.60
C ILE A 163 -9.29 -2.22 -5.82
N PHE A 164 -9.54 -3.52 -5.66
CA PHE A 164 -10.76 -4.02 -5.03
C PHE A 164 -10.52 -5.05 -3.93
N PHE A 165 -11.37 -5.00 -2.91
CA PHE A 165 -11.71 -6.15 -2.08
C PHE A 165 -12.77 -7.01 -2.77
N TYR A 166 -12.55 -8.33 -2.73
CA TYR A 166 -13.52 -9.33 -3.21
C TYR A 166 -14.57 -9.69 -2.17
N ASP A 167 -14.28 -9.40 -0.91
CA ASP A 167 -15.17 -9.59 0.23
C ASP A 167 -15.53 -8.21 0.82
N ASP A 168 -16.66 -8.13 1.52
CA ASP A 168 -17.12 -6.89 2.13
C ASP A 168 -16.13 -6.39 3.20
N PRO A 169 -15.54 -5.20 3.05
CA PRO A 169 -14.57 -4.67 4.01
C PRO A 169 -15.18 -4.50 5.41
N HIS A 170 -16.49 -4.30 5.53
CA HIS A 170 -17.19 -4.29 6.83
C HIS A 170 -17.09 -5.62 7.57
N GLN A 171 -17.01 -6.72 6.83
CA GLN A 171 -16.84 -8.06 7.41
C GLN A 171 -15.35 -8.37 7.65
N LEU A 172 -14.47 -7.91 6.76
CA LEU A 172 -13.02 -8.07 6.89
C LEU A 172 -12.48 -7.34 8.13
N PHE A 173 -12.92 -6.09 8.36
CA PHE A 173 -12.56 -5.29 9.53
C PHE A 173 -13.75 -5.12 10.49
N ASN A 174 -14.42 -6.22 10.82
CA ASN A 174 -15.62 -6.22 11.68
C ASN A 174 -15.38 -5.71 13.12
N TYR A 175 -14.12 -5.60 13.53
CA TYR A 175 -13.70 -5.07 14.83
C TYR A 175 -13.49 -3.55 14.83
N TRP A 176 -13.54 -2.90 13.65
CA TRP A 176 -13.62 -1.45 13.59
C TRP A 176 -14.97 -0.98 14.14
N LYS A 177 -14.93 0.11 14.90
CA LYS A 177 -16.13 0.60 15.59
C LYS A 177 -17.17 1.09 14.58
N PRO A 178 -18.47 0.98 14.89
CA PRO A 178 -19.55 1.45 13.99
C PRO A 178 -19.40 2.92 13.59
N GLU A 179 -18.91 3.79 14.48
CA GLU A 179 -18.73 5.21 14.19
C GLU A 179 -17.61 5.46 13.16
N ILE A 180 -16.61 4.58 13.11
CA ILE A 180 -15.52 4.62 12.13
C ILE A 180 -16.08 4.22 10.76
N TRP A 181 -16.83 3.12 10.70
CA TRP A 181 -17.48 2.69 9.46
C TRP A 181 -18.45 3.74 8.94
N ALA A 182 -19.27 4.34 9.81
CA ALA A 182 -20.15 5.43 9.42
C ALA A 182 -19.38 6.64 8.85
N GLY A 183 -18.18 6.92 9.35
CA GLY A 183 -17.28 7.93 8.77
C GLY A 183 -16.79 7.53 7.38
N ILE A 184 -16.31 6.30 7.22
CA ILE A 184 -15.84 5.75 5.94
C ILE A 184 -16.94 5.77 4.87
N ASP A 185 -18.13 5.27 5.20
CA ASP A 185 -19.30 5.23 4.30
C ASP A 185 -19.78 6.63 3.91
N ALA A 186 -19.56 7.62 4.78
CA ALA A 186 -19.86 9.02 4.52
C ALA A 186 -18.70 9.76 3.83
N HIS A 187 -17.60 9.05 3.51
CA HIS A 187 -16.35 9.57 2.96
C HIS A 187 -15.79 10.74 3.77
N LYS A 188 -15.74 10.57 5.09
CA LYS A 188 -15.33 11.59 6.07
C LYS A 188 -14.42 11.00 7.13
N ALA A 189 -13.38 11.77 7.46
CA ALA A 189 -12.60 11.50 8.66
C ALA A 189 -13.36 11.88 9.92
N VAL A 190 -13.24 11.05 10.96
CA VAL A 190 -13.79 11.32 12.30
C VAL A 190 -12.71 11.12 13.37
N PRO A 191 -12.80 11.81 14.53
CA PRO A 191 -11.83 11.65 15.60
C PRO A 191 -11.67 10.19 16.03
N GLY A 192 -10.43 9.77 16.28
CA GLY A 192 -10.09 8.41 16.70
C GLY A 192 -9.85 7.40 15.57
N MET A 193 -10.00 7.80 14.30
CA MET A 193 -9.52 7.01 13.15
C MET A 193 -8.00 6.80 13.22
N ASN A 194 -7.49 5.63 12.86
CA ASN A 194 -6.08 5.45 12.51
C ASN A 194 -5.82 5.91 11.07
N GLU A 195 -4.57 5.91 10.63
CA GLU A 195 -4.21 6.35 9.27
C GLU A 195 -4.89 5.49 8.20
N ARG A 196 -4.95 4.16 8.38
CA ARG A 196 -5.60 3.24 7.42
C ARG A 196 -7.10 3.51 7.27
N GLN A 197 -7.80 3.80 8.36
CA GLN A 197 -9.22 4.16 8.36
C GLN A 197 -9.45 5.51 7.67
N ALA A 198 -8.54 6.47 7.88
CA ALA A 198 -8.59 7.76 7.19
C ALA A 198 -8.33 7.60 5.68
N GLU A 199 -7.37 6.77 5.28
CA GLU A 199 -7.12 6.42 3.87
C GLU A 199 -8.32 5.71 3.24
N MET A 200 -8.98 4.81 3.96
CA MET A 200 -10.22 4.19 3.48
C MET A 200 -11.34 5.24 3.28
N ALA A 201 -11.47 6.19 4.21
CA ALA A 201 -12.52 7.20 4.16
C ALA A 201 -12.28 8.27 3.09
N LEU A 202 -11.03 8.74 2.94
CA LEU A 202 -10.68 9.93 2.17
C LEU A 202 -9.89 9.64 0.90
N GLY A 203 -9.42 8.40 0.75
CA GLY A 203 -8.62 7.95 -0.38
C GLY A 203 -7.15 8.39 -0.31
N GLN A 204 -6.61 8.82 -1.46
CA GLN A 204 -5.19 9.07 -1.62
C GLN A 204 -4.64 10.16 -0.70
N VAL A 205 -3.54 9.82 -0.03
CA VAL A 205 -2.66 10.75 0.68
C VAL A 205 -1.89 11.61 -0.31
N VAL A 206 -1.90 12.92 -0.11
CA VAL A 206 -1.15 13.90 -0.91
C VAL A 206 0.24 14.10 -0.33
N THR A 207 0.32 14.43 0.96
CA THR A 207 1.59 14.73 1.63
C THR A 207 1.58 14.22 3.07
N PRO A 208 2.47 13.30 3.45
CA PRO A 208 2.77 13.05 4.85
C PRO A 208 3.78 14.09 5.38
N HIS A 209 3.50 14.64 6.56
CA HIS A 209 4.36 15.58 7.26
C HIS A 209 4.97 14.88 8.47
N GLY A 210 6.12 14.22 8.25
CA GLY A 210 6.88 13.48 9.25
C GLY A 210 6.96 11.97 8.97
N ASP A 211 7.96 11.34 9.58
CA ASP A 211 8.36 9.96 9.28
C ASP A 211 7.86 8.94 10.31
N THR A 212 7.09 9.37 11.32
CA THR A 212 6.54 8.50 12.37
C THR A 212 5.07 8.20 12.09
N PRO A 213 4.73 7.00 11.58
CA PRO A 213 3.33 6.61 11.40
C PRO A 213 2.57 6.67 12.72
N GLY A 214 1.36 7.23 12.68
CA GLY A 214 0.49 7.42 13.84
C GLY A 214 0.79 8.63 14.71
N ASP A 215 1.92 9.30 14.50
CA ASP A 215 2.34 10.51 15.21
C ASP A 215 2.86 11.56 14.19
N ARG A 216 1.97 11.93 13.26
CA ARG A 216 2.28 12.83 12.13
C ARG A 216 1.02 13.53 11.63
N THR A 217 1.21 14.52 10.75
CA THR A 217 0.13 15.17 10.03
C THR A 217 0.09 14.68 8.58
N MET A 218 -1.09 14.49 8.02
CA MET A 218 -1.28 14.03 6.64
C MET A 218 -2.32 14.89 5.93
N ASP A 219 -2.02 15.27 4.69
CA ASP A 219 -2.97 15.92 3.79
C ASP A 219 -3.59 14.89 2.84
N PHE A 220 -4.92 14.92 2.72
CA PHE A 220 -5.71 14.08 1.84
C PHE A 220 -6.37 14.94 0.76
N TYR A 221 -6.46 14.43 -0.46
CA TYR A 221 -7.08 15.16 -1.57
C TYR A 221 -8.60 15.23 -1.43
N ASN A 222 -9.23 14.12 -1.03
CA ASN A 222 -10.65 13.97 -0.75
C ASN A 222 -11.56 14.62 -1.83
N GLU A 223 -11.44 14.14 -3.07
CA GLU A 223 -12.23 14.59 -4.22
C GLU A 223 -12.20 16.12 -4.48
N GLY A 224 -11.08 16.78 -4.20
CA GLY A 224 -10.95 18.23 -4.36
C GLY A 224 -11.47 19.04 -3.18
N HIS A 225 -11.84 18.37 -2.08
CA HIS A 225 -12.15 18.96 -0.78
C HIS A 225 -11.06 18.56 0.22
N PRO A 226 -9.83 19.09 0.10
CA PRO A 226 -8.69 18.60 0.85
C PRO A 226 -8.95 18.61 2.35
N VAL A 227 -8.39 17.63 3.05
CA VAL A 227 -8.50 17.47 4.50
C VAL A 227 -7.12 17.24 5.08
N THR A 228 -6.78 17.98 6.13
CA THR A 228 -5.56 17.77 6.91
C THR A 228 -5.93 17.09 8.22
N ILE A 229 -5.23 16.00 8.54
CA ILE A 229 -5.42 15.24 9.77
C ILE A 229 -4.11 15.16 10.54
N THR A 230 -4.16 15.49 11.83
CA THR A 230 -3.07 15.21 12.77
C THR A 230 -3.39 13.94 13.55
N PHE A 231 -2.46 13.00 13.50
CA PHE A 231 -2.47 11.76 14.28
C PHE A 231 -1.55 11.89 15.49
N VAL A 232 -2.04 11.44 16.64
CA VAL A 232 -1.26 11.31 17.88
C VAL A 232 -1.57 9.93 18.46
N HIS A 233 -0.53 9.17 18.76
CA HIS A 233 -0.63 7.79 19.27
C HIS A 233 -1.51 6.88 18.40
N GLY A 234 -1.39 7.02 17.08
CA GLY A 234 -2.13 6.23 16.10
C GLY A 234 -3.60 6.62 15.94
N LYS A 235 -3.98 7.84 16.38
CA LYS A 235 -5.36 8.31 16.39
C LYS A 235 -5.48 9.73 15.87
N ALA A 236 -6.44 9.97 14.99
CA ALA A 236 -6.81 11.30 14.51
C ALA A 236 -7.33 12.14 15.68
N THR A 237 -6.61 13.20 16.03
CA THR A 237 -6.97 14.13 17.11
C THR A 237 -7.48 15.46 16.58
N THR A 238 -7.00 15.87 15.41
CA THR A 238 -7.37 17.13 14.76
C THR A 238 -7.68 16.86 13.30
N ILE A 239 -8.83 17.32 12.83
CA ILE A 239 -9.29 17.19 11.44
C ILE A 239 -9.75 18.57 11.00
N THR A 240 -9.12 19.12 9.96
CA THR A 240 -9.43 20.45 9.44
C THR A 240 -9.51 20.43 7.93
N PRO A 241 -10.26 21.36 7.30
CA PRO A 241 -10.11 21.61 5.87
C PRO A 241 -8.62 21.85 5.54
N GLY A 242 -8.15 21.16 4.51
CA GLY A 242 -6.81 21.31 3.96
C GLY A 242 -6.73 22.52 3.03
N ALA A 243 -5.49 22.90 2.70
CA ALA A 243 -5.18 23.95 1.73
C ALA A 243 -5.16 23.42 0.29
#